data_AF-T1BJX7-F1
#
_entry.id   AF-T1BJX7-F1
#
_cell.length_a   1.000
_cell.length_b   1.000
_cell.length_c   1.000
_cell.angle_alpha   90.00
_cell.angle_beta   90.00
_cell.angle_gamma   90.00
#
_symmetry.space_group_name_H-M   'P 1'
#
loop_
_entity.id
_entity.type
_entity.pdbx_description
1 polymer ?
#
loop_
_entity_poly.entity_id
_entity_poly.type
_entity_poly.pdbx_seq_one_letter_code
_entity_poly.pdbx_strand_id
1 'polypeptide(L)'
;MERHAALEERRFQDYLTRLTEAVGYRGRHQPLKFYLTGLCLPGERKSIEPMAARLDPRHVSARHQSLHHFVTQSDWRDEALLRVARTEVLSTMNRHGGLLAWVVDATGQRKKGTHSVGVARQYCGTIGKEENCQVSVSVSLANETVSVPAAWQLYLPKEWADDPARRRKVGVPSGLRFRTKGTIALEEIDRLRTEGVPEAPVTVDAGYGVSAEFRQALTDRGLSYVVGVQSSTTVWPPGEGPLPPSRWRGR
;
A
#
# COMPACT_ATOMS: atom_id res chain seq x y z
N MET A 1 -4.62 -30.02 20.77
CA MET A 1 -5.33 -28.80 20.33
C MET A 1 -5.05 -27.61 21.25
N GLU A 2 -5.30 -27.72 22.56
CA GLU A 2 -5.16 -26.58 23.50
C GLU A 2 -3.76 -25.94 23.53
N ARG A 3 -2.68 -26.76 23.49
CA ARG A 3 -1.30 -26.25 23.46
C ARG A 3 -0.96 -25.46 22.18
N HIS A 4 -1.59 -25.80 21.06
CA HIS A 4 -1.39 -25.09 19.79
C HIS A 4 -2.10 -23.74 19.81
N ALA A 5 -3.36 -23.72 20.26
CA ALA A 5 -4.13 -22.49 20.43
C ALA A 5 -3.45 -21.52 21.40
N ALA A 6 -2.91 -22.02 22.53
CA ALA A 6 -2.15 -21.18 23.46
C ALA A 6 -0.87 -20.59 22.86
N LEU A 7 -0.20 -21.33 21.96
CA LEU A 7 0.98 -20.83 21.25
C LEU A 7 0.60 -19.75 20.22
N GLU A 8 -0.49 -19.95 19.48
CA GLU A 8 -1.02 -18.98 18.52
C GLU A 8 -1.45 -17.68 19.20
N GLU A 9 -2.17 -17.79 20.31
CA GLU A 9 -2.56 -16.64 21.12
C GLU A 9 -1.34 -15.86 21.60
N ARG A 10 -0.32 -16.55 22.14
CA ARG A 10 0.92 -15.89 22.57
C ARG A 10 1.62 -15.17 21.42
N ARG A 11 1.77 -15.83 20.26
CA ARG A 11 2.37 -15.20 19.06
C ARG A 11 1.59 -13.97 18.62
N PHE A 12 0.26 -14.02 18.69
CA PHE A 12 -0.59 -12.89 18.35
C PHE A 12 -0.41 -11.74 19.35
N GLN A 13 -0.35 -12.01 20.66
CA GLN A 13 -0.10 -10.98 21.68
C GLN A 13 1.30 -10.34 21.55
N ASP A 14 2.33 -11.12 21.22
CA ASP A 14 3.67 -10.61 20.96
C ASP A 14 3.71 -9.72 19.71
N TYR A 15 2.95 -10.09 18.67
CA TYR A 15 2.76 -9.25 17.48
C TYR A 15 2.04 -7.93 17.80
N LEU A 16 0.94 -7.99 18.55
CA LEU A 16 0.21 -6.80 18.98
C LEU A 16 1.09 -5.86 19.81
N THR A 17 1.95 -6.41 20.68
CA THR A 17 2.86 -5.61 21.51
C THR A 17 3.82 -4.78 20.66
N ARG A 18 4.45 -5.37 19.64
CA ARG A 18 5.32 -4.66 18.71
C ARG A 18 4.58 -3.56 17.92
N LEU A 19 3.33 -3.83 17.51
CA LEU A 19 2.51 -2.82 16.85
C LEU A 19 2.11 -1.67 17.79
N THR A 20 1.90 -1.94 19.09
CA THR A 20 1.59 -0.88 20.06
C THR A 20 2.75 0.09 20.25
N GLU A 21 3.98 -0.38 20.16
CA GLU A 21 5.16 0.49 20.19
C GLU A 21 5.19 1.41 18.96
N ALA A 22 4.83 0.89 17.79
CA ALA A 22 4.80 1.67 16.54
C ALA A 22 3.75 2.79 16.53
N VAL A 23 2.61 2.64 17.22
CA VAL A 23 1.59 3.71 17.33
C VAL A 23 1.91 4.76 18.40
N GLY A 24 2.98 4.55 19.18
CA GLY A 24 3.51 5.51 20.15
C GLY A 24 2.62 5.69 21.38
N TYR A 25 1.87 6.78 21.45
CA TYR A 25 1.09 7.20 22.62
C TYR A 25 0.29 6.07 23.26
N ARG A 26 0.47 5.84 24.57
CA ARG A 26 -0.14 4.72 25.33
C ARG A 26 -1.65 4.63 25.19
N GLY A 27 -2.36 5.76 25.05
CA GLY A 27 -3.81 5.77 24.84
C GLY A 27 -4.28 5.08 23.56
N ARG A 28 -3.39 4.84 22.59
CA ARG A 28 -3.67 4.14 21.32
C ARG A 28 -3.46 2.64 21.39
N HIS A 29 -2.80 2.15 22.45
CA HIS A 29 -2.41 0.74 22.56
C HIS A 29 -3.62 -0.18 22.64
N GLN A 30 -4.52 0.09 23.59
CA GLN A 30 -5.70 -0.75 23.78
C GLN A 30 -6.67 -0.69 22.58
N PRO A 31 -6.97 0.49 21.98
CA PRO A 31 -7.77 0.55 20.76
C PRO A 31 -7.17 -0.21 19.58
N LEU A 32 -5.84 -0.15 19.37
CA LEU A 32 -5.16 -0.93 18.33
C LEU A 32 -5.35 -2.43 18.55
N LYS A 33 -5.09 -2.91 19.78
CA LYS A 33 -5.29 -4.32 20.15
C LYS A 33 -6.71 -4.77 19.85
N PHE A 34 -7.70 -4.00 20.31
CA PHE A 34 -9.11 -4.30 20.05
C PHE A 34 -9.45 -4.30 18.56
N TYR A 35 -8.96 -3.33 17.79
CA TYR A 35 -9.24 -3.27 16.35
C TYR A 35 -8.74 -4.52 15.64
N LEU A 36 -7.48 -4.92 15.89
CA LEU A 36 -6.88 -6.09 15.26
C LEU A 36 -7.50 -7.40 15.74
N THR A 37 -7.75 -7.55 17.04
CA THR A 37 -8.50 -8.71 17.56
C THR A 37 -9.89 -8.79 16.91
N GLY A 38 -10.60 -7.67 16.81
CA GLY A 38 -11.93 -7.61 16.19
C GLY A 38 -11.95 -8.05 14.72
N LEU A 39 -10.88 -7.73 13.98
CA LEU A 39 -10.70 -8.21 12.60
C LEU A 39 -10.52 -9.73 12.53
N CYS A 40 -9.84 -10.33 13.51
CA CYS A 40 -9.59 -11.78 13.58
C CYS A 40 -10.78 -12.58 14.13
N LEU A 41 -11.69 -11.97 14.90
CA LEU A 41 -12.86 -12.66 15.45
C LEU A 41 -13.84 -13.14 14.35
N PRO A 42 -14.51 -14.28 14.53
CA PRO A 42 -15.47 -14.79 13.55
C PRO A 42 -16.63 -13.83 13.31
N GLY A 43 -17.12 -13.81 12.07
CA GLY A 43 -18.27 -13.01 11.63
C GLY A 43 -18.04 -12.30 10.30
N GLU A 44 -19.11 -12.15 9.53
CA GLU A 44 -19.04 -11.61 8.16
C GLU A 44 -18.73 -10.11 8.15
N ARG A 45 -19.38 -9.32 9.02
CA ARG A 45 -19.21 -7.86 9.05
C ARG A 45 -18.04 -7.44 9.94
N LYS A 46 -17.05 -6.79 9.32
CA LYS A 46 -15.85 -6.20 9.94
C LYS A 46 -15.93 -4.68 10.12
N SER A 47 -17.14 -4.10 10.14
CA SER A 47 -17.33 -2.70 10.52
C SER A 47 -17.18 -2.51 12.04
N ILE A 48 -16.95 -1.26 12.47
CA ILE A 48 -16.59 -0.93 13.85
C ILE A 48 -17.62 -1.43 14.87
N GLU A 49 -18.91 -1.22 14.62
CA GLU A 49 -19.97 -1.59 15.57
C GLU A 49 -20.10 -3.11 15.77
N PRO A 50 -20.20 -3.95 14.73
CA PRO A 50 -20.14 -5.41 14.89
C PRO A 50 -18.86 -5.91 15.57
N MET A 51 -17.70 -5.29 15.31
CA MET A 51 -16.46 -5.64 16.02
C MET A 51 -16.56 -5.28 17.50
N ALA A 52 -17.02 -4.06 17.82
CA ALA A 52 -17.23 -3.61 19.20
C ALA A 52 -18.19 -4.54 19.97
N ALA A 53 -19.29 -4.96 19.33
CA ALA A 53 -20.27 -5.87 19.93
C ALA A 53 -19.69 -7.26 20.25
N ARG A 54 -18.76 -7.77 19.43
CA ARG A 54 -18.09 -9.06 19.67
C ARG A 54 -17.00 -8.97 20.73
N LEU A 55 -16.27 -7.85 20.75
CA LEU A 55 -15.16 -7.63 21.67
C LEU A 55 -15.63 -7.38 23.10
N ASP A 56 -16.68 -6.58 23.28
CA ASP A 56 -17.24 -6.25 24.58
C ASP A 56 -18.75 -5.97 24.48
N PRO A 57 -19.58 -7.04 24.51
CA PRO A 57 -21.03 -6.92 24.38
C PRO A 57 -21.68 -6.00 25.43
N ARG A 58 -21.04 -5.81 26.59
CA ARG A 58 -21.57 -4.98 27.68
C ARG A 58 -21.27 -3.49 27.50
N HIS A 59 -20.29 -3.13 26.67
CA HIS A 59 -19.85 -1.75 26.49
C HIS A 59 -19.70 -1.37 25.01
N VAL A 60 -20.60 -1.85 24.15
CA VAL A 60 -20.55 -1.67 22.69
C VAL A 60 -20.36 -0.21 22.28
N SER A 61 -21.13 0.71 22.86
CA SER A 61 -21.05 2.15 22.54
C SER A 61 -19.67 2.73 22.85
N ALA A 62 -19.14 2.46 24.05
CA ALA A 62 -17.81 2.93 24.44
C ALA A 62 -16.71 2.32 23.56
N ARG A 63 -16.81 1.03 23.23
CA ARG A 63 -15.87 0.37 22.30
C ARG A 63 -15.97 0.93 20.89
N HIS A 64 -17.16 1.19 20.38
CA HIS A 64 -17.38 1.80 19.08
C HIS A 64 -16.67 3.16 18.99
N GLN A 65 -16.90 4.05 19.96
CA GLN A 65 -16.26 5.37 19.98
C GLN A 65 -14.74 5.26 20.05
N SER A 66 -14.22 4.35 20.89
CA SER A 66 -12.78 4.11 21.02
C SER A 66 -12.13 3.63 19.72
N LEU A 67 -12.74 2.66 19.04
CA LEU A 67 -12.25 2.12 17.77
C LEU A 67 -12.38 3.14 16.63
N HIS A 68 -13.50 3.86 16.56
CA HIS A 68 -13.72 4.91 15.57
C HIS A 68 -12.69 6.03 15.71
N HIS A 69 -12.48 6.55 16.91
CA HIS A 69 -11.47 7.57 17.17
C HIS A 69 -10.07 7.07 16.79
N PHE A 70 -9.74 5.83 17.12
CA PHE A 70 -8.45 5.23 16.78
C PHE A 70 -8.18 5.20 15.28
N VAL A 71 -9.14 4.74 14.47
CA VAL A 71 -8.92 4.59 13.01
C VAL A 71 -9.04 5.91 12.24
N THR A 72 -9.80 6.90 12.76
CA THR A 72 -10.16 8.09 11.99
C THR A 72 -9.49 9.39 12.44
N GLN A 73 -9.13 9.52 13.73
CA GLN A 73 -8.68 10.78 14.32
C GLN A 73 -7.33 10.68 15.02
N SER A 74 -6.93 9.47 15.45
CA SER A 74 -5.67 9.30 16.16
C SER A 74 -4.48 9.48 15.23
N ASP A 75 -3.54 10.33 15.65
CA ASP A 75 -2.33 10.67 14.89
C ASP A 75 -1.23 9.60 15.01
N TRP A 76 -1.42 8.44 14.37
CA TRP A 76 -0.40 7.41 14.21
C TRP A 76 0.04 7.29 12.75
N ARG A 77 1.31 6.91 12.54
CA ARG A 77 1.88 6.74 11.20
C ARG A 77 1.65 5.31 10.71
N ASP A 78 0.94 5.16 9.61
CA ASP A 78 0.68 3.87 8.96
C ASP A 78 1.98 3.19 8.50
N GLU A 79 2.95 3.98 8.05
CA GLU A 79 4.29 3.55 7.68
C GLU A 79 4.99 2.76 8.81
N ALA A 80 4.81 3.18 10.06
CA ALA A 80 5.41 2.50 11.22
C ALA A 80 4.75 1.13 11.48
N LEU A 81 3.42 1.04 11.32
CA LEU A 81 2.70 -0.23 11.43
C LEU A 81 3.08 -1.21 10.32
N LEU A 82 3.15 -0.71 9.08
CA LEU A 82 3.56 -1.51 7.92
C LEU A 82 4.98 -2.05 8.07
N ARG A 83 5.90 -1.24 8.62
CA ARG A 83 7.27 -1.68 8.90
C ARG A 83 7.29 -2.88 9.86
N VAL A 84 6.55 -2.82 10.97
CA VAL A 84 6.44 -3.94 11.90
C VAL A 84 5.85 -5.17 11.20
N ALA A 85 4.71 -5.01 10.51
CA ALA A 85 4.06 -6.12 9.79
C ALA A 85 5.01 -6.77 8.77
N ARG A 86 5.72 -5.96 7.98
CA ARG A 86 6.70 -6.43 6.98
C ARG A 86 7.85 -7.17 7.64
N THR A 87 8.44 -6.64 8.71
CA THR A 87 9.57 -7.29 9.41
C THR A 87 9.18 -8.68 9.95
N GLU A 88 7.98 -8.80 10.53
CA GLU A 88 7.48 -10.09 11.01
C GLU A 88 7.34 -11.10 9.87
N VAL A 89 6.78 -10.66 8.75
CA VAL A 89 6.49 -11.53 7.61
C VAL A 89 7.76 -11.91 6.86
N LEU A 90 8.70 -10.98 6.65
CA LEU A 90 10.00 -11.23 6.01
C LEU A 90 10.79 -12.34 6.72
N SER A 91 10.80 -12.32 8.05
CA SER A 91 11.46 -13.36 8.85
C SER A 91 10.87 -14.75 8.60
N THR A 92 9.57 -14.81 8.29
CA THR A 92 8.84 -16.04 7.98
C THR A 92 9.01 -16.46 6.55
N MET A 93 8.91 -15.51 5.62
CA MET A 93 9.12 -15.70 4.20
C MET A 93 10.48 -16.34 3.90
N ASN A 94 11.56 -15.86 4.53
CA ASN A 94 12.91 -16.40 4.35
C ASN A 94 13.05 -17.88 4.74
N ARG A 95 12.17 -18.42 5.60
CA ARG A 95 12.15 -19.85 5.93
C ARG A 95 11.53 -20.72 4.83
N HIS A 96 10.76 -20.11 3.92
CA HIS A 96 10.06 -20.77 2.83
C HIS A 96 10.70 -20.48 1.45
N GLY A 97 11.87 -19.83 1.44
CA GLY A 97 12.61 -19.49 0.23
C GLY A 97 13.11 -18.05 0.23
N GLY A 98 14.18 -17.79 -0.51
CA GLY A 98 14.71 -16.44 -0.67
C GLY A 98 13.74 -15.52 -1.40
N LEU A 99 13.86 -14.22 -1.16
CA LEU A 99 13.10 -13.20 -1.89
C LEU A 99 13.46 -13.25 -3.38
N LEU A 100 12.44 -13.30 -4.25
CA LEU A 100 12.62 -13.39 -5.70
C LEU A 100 12.19 -12.13 -6.45
N ALA A 101 11.21 -11.38 -5.94
CA ALA A 101 10.71 -10.20 -6.63
C ALA A 101 10.15 -9.12 -5.70
N TRP A 102 10.27 -7.88 -6.15
CA TRP A 102 9.45 -6.75 -5.71
C TRP A 102 8.36 -6.52 -6.75
N VAL A 103 7.12 -6.92 -6.43
CA VAL A 103 5.97 -6.82 -7.31
C VAL A 103 5.27 -5.49 -7.11
N VAL A 104 5.25 -4.63 -8.12
CA VAL A 104 4.47 -3.39 -8.11
C VAL A 104 3.13 -3.62 -8.79
N ASP A 105 2.05 -3.22 -8.11
CA ASP A 105 0.72 -3.24 -8.69
C ASP A 105 -0.15 -2.10 -8.13
N ALA A 106 -1.18 -1.72 -8.89
CA ALA A 106 -2.25 -0.84 -8.45
C ALA A 106 -3.57 -1.59 -8.29
N THR A 107 -4.03 -1.75 -7.06
CA THR A 107 -5.33 -2.37 -6.77
C THR A 107 -6.41 -1.31 -6.61
N GLY A 108 -7.54 -1.49 -7.31
CA GLY A 108 -8.71 -0.63 -7.20
C GLY A 108 -9.79 -1.20 -6.28
N GLN A 109 -10.34 -0.38 -5.39
CA GLN A 109 -11.49 -0.71 -4.54
C GLN A 109 -12.69 0.13 -4.95
N ARG A 110 -13.76 -0.53 -5.40
CA ARG A 110 -15.01 0.11 -5.82
C ARG A 110 -15.60 0.96 -4.71
N LYS A 111 -16.07 2.15 -5.07
CA LYS A 111 -16.76 3.07 -4.14
C LYS A 111 -17.98 3.69 -4.79
N LYS A 112 -18.90 4.15 -3.94
CA LYS A 112 -20.05 4.97 -4.34
C LYS A 112 -19.92 6.35 -3.69
N GLY A 113 -20.45 7.38 -4.35
CA GLY A 113 -20.35 8.77 -3.89
C GLY A 113 -18.99 9.41 -4.17
N THR A 114 -18.80 10.61 -3.60
CA THR A 114 -17.67 11.51 -3.93
C THR A 114 -16.82 11.91 -2.71
N HIS A 115 -17.14 11.42 -1.51
CA HIS A 115 -16.49 11.82 -0.26
C HIS A 115 -15.34 10.91 0.19
N SER A 116 -15.21 9.71 -0.36
CA SER A 116 -14.05 8.84 -0.06
C SER A 116 -12.78 9.43 -0.67
N VAL A 117 -11.75 9.67 0.14
CA VAL A 117 -10.50 10.31 -0.31
C VAL A 117 -9.94 9.63 -1.56
N GLY A 118 -9.65 10.40 -2.60
CA GLY A 118 -9.07 9.85 -3.84
C GLY A 118 -10.03 9.03 -4.71
N VAL A 119 -11.33 9.01 -4.41
CA VAL A 119 -12.33 8.35 -5.27
C VAL A 119 -12.55 9.13 -6.56
N ALA A 120 -12.39 8.48 -7.70
CA ALA A 120 -12.64 9.06 -9.01
C ALA A 120 -13.05 7.96 -10.01
N ARG A 121 -13.60 8.36 -11.16
CA ARG A 121 -13.75 7.43 -12.29
C ARG A 121 -12.38 7.17 -12.91
N GLN A 122 -11.90 5.94 -12.76
CA GLN A 122 -10.63 5.47 -13.28
C GLN A 122 -10.65 3.95 -13.46
N TYR A 123 -9.67 3.40 -14.17
CA TYR A 123 -9.56 1.95 -14.34
C TYR A 123 -9.45 1.26 -12.97
N CYS A 124 -10.32 0.27 -12.75
CA CYS A 124 -10.40 -0.51 -11.52
C CYS A 124 -10.11 -1.98 -11.84
N GLY A 125 -8.89 -2.45 -11.53
CA GLY A 125 -8.43 -3.79 -11.88
C GLY A 125 -9.33 -4.92 -11.36
N THR A 126 -9.92 -4.77 -10.18
CA THR A 126 -10.81 -5.78 -9.56
C THR A 126 -12.12 -6.02 -10.32
N ILE A 127 -12.47 -5.14 -11.26
CA ILE A 127 -13.69 -5.21 -12.09
C ILE A 127 -13.35 -5.16 -13.59
N GLY A 128 -12.09 -4.97 -13.96
CA GLY A 128 -11.61 -4.95 -15.34
C GLY A 128 -12.08 -3.78 -16.20
N LYS A 129 -12.56 -2.67 -15.59
CA LYS A 129 -13.09 -1.51 -16.34
C LYS A 129 -12.98 -0.20 -15.57
N GLU A 130 -13.28 0.91 -16.25
CA GLU A 130 -13.43 2.21 -15.61
C GLU A 130 -14.67 2.29 -14.73
N GLU A 131 -14.46 2.64 -13.47
CA GLU A 131 -15.50 2.75 -12.46
C GLU A 131 -15.10 3.78 -11.41
N ASN A 132 -16.07 4.26 -10.63
CA ASN A 132 -15.77 5.05 -9.46
C ASN A 132 -15.08 4.19 -8.39
N CYS A 133 -13.79 4.42 -8.17
CA CYS A 133 -12.99 3.64 -7.24
C CYS A 133 -11.88 4.47 -6.57
N GLN A 134 -11.41 3.97 -5.43
CA GLN A 134 -10.10 4.33 -4.89
C GLN A 134 -9.07 3.37 -5.49
N VAL A 135 -7.84 3.84 -5.65
CA VAL A 135 -6.72 3.01 -6.12
C VAL A 135 -5.56 3.16 -5.17
N SER A 136 -4.97 2.03 -4.77
CA SER A 136 -3.73 1.98 -4.00
C SER A 136 -2.61 1.44 -4.88
N VAL A 137 -1.46 2.11 -4.88
CA VAL A 137 -0.22 1.58 -5.44
C VAL A 137 0.51 0.84 -4.32
N SER A 138 0.97 -0.37 -4.58
CA SER A 138 1.65 -1.20 -3.58
C SER A 138 2.89 -1.88 -4.16
N VAL A 139 3.86 -2.12 -3.28
CA VAL A 139 4.99 -3.01 -3.54
C VAL A 139 4.85 -4.22 -2.63
N SER A 140 4.76 -5.41 -3.22
CA SER A 140 4.71 -6.68 -2.52
C SER A 140 6.02 -7.44 -2.69
N LEU A 141 6.44 -8.14 -1.65
CA LEU A 141 7.61 -9.01 -1.68
C LEU A 141 7.14 -10.42 -2.02
N ALA A 142 7.76 -11.06 -2.99
CA ALA A 142 7.35 -12.38 -3.45
C ALA A 142 8.52 -13.38 -3.54
N ASN A 143 8.24 -14.62 -3.18
CA ASN A 143 9.05 -15.80 -3.49
C ASN A 143 8.16 -16.86 -4.14
N GLU A 144 8.66 -18.08 -4.30
CA GLU A 144 7.90 -19.17 -4.96
C GLU A 144 6.60 -19.56 -4.24
N THR A 145 6.47 -19.23 -2.95
CA THR A 145 5.39 -19.74 -2.09
C THR A 145 4.44 -18.66 -1.58
N VAL A 146 4.93 -17.43 -1.38
CA VAL A 146 4.16 -16.35 -0.77
C VAL A 146 4.40 -15.00 -1.46
N SER A 147 3.37 -14.15 -1.44
CA SER A 147 3.44 -12.74 -1.81
C SER A 147 2.83 -11.89 -0.69
N VAL A 148 3.56 -10.88 -0.24
CA VAL A 148 3.23 -10.12 0.98
C VAL A 148 3.39 -8.62 0.75
N PRO A 149 2.37 -7.79 1.06
CA PRO A 149 2.50 -6.34 0.91
C PRO A 149 3.58 -5.77 1.83
N ALA A 150 4.52 -5.02 1.27
CA ALA A 150 5.63 -4.40 2.01
C ALA A 150 5.51 -2.88 2.13
N ALA A 151 4.89 -2.26 1.13
CA ALA A 151 4.63 -0.83 1.08
C ALA A 151 3.35 -0.58 0.28
N TRP A 152 2.63 0.49 0.63
CA TRP A 152 1.48 0.93 -0.15
C TRP A 152 1.22 2.41 0.07
N GLN A 153 0.61 3.04 -0.91
CA GLN A 153 0.10 4.40 -0.79
C GLN A 153 -1.19 4.56 -1.60
N LEU A 154 -2.16 5.24 -1.02
CA LEU A 154 -3.38 5.64 -1.73
C LEU A 154 -3.04 6.65 -2.84
N TYR A 155 -3.49 6.38 -4.06
CA TYR A 155 -3.37 7.31 -5.18
C TYR A 155 -4.40 8.44 -5.04
N LEU A 156 -3.92 9.69 -5.07
CA LEU A 156 -4.76 10.89 -5.07
C LEU A 156 -4.85 11.43 -6.52
N PRO A 157 -5.99 11.28 -7.22
CA PRO A 157 -6.15 11.77 -8.58
C PRO A 157 -5.93 13.28 -8.68
N LYS A 158 -5.56 13.76 -9.87
CA LYS A 158 -5.29 15.18 -10.11
C LYS A 158 -6.49 16.08 -9.75
N GLU A 159 -7.70 15.67 -10.11
CA GLU A 159 -8.95 16.37 -9.73
C GLU A 159 -9.15 16.53 -8.22
N TRP A 160 -8.59 15.62 -7.41
CA TRP A 160 -8.61 15.75 -5.95
C TRP A 160 -7.51 16.68 -5.47
N ALA A 161 -6.29 16.51 -6.01
CA ALA A 161 -5.15 17.34 -5.63
C ALA A 161 -5.42 18.83 -5.90
N ASP A 162 -6.13 19.12 -6.99
CA ASP A 162 -6.47 20.46 -7.47
C ASP A 162 -7.76 21.03 -6.82
N ASP A 163 -8.39 20.33 -5.86
CA ASP A 163 -9.58 20.80 -5.13
C ASP A 163 -9.30 20.97 -3.62
N PRO A 164 -8.82 22.16 -3.18
CA PRO A 164 -8.54 22.43 -1.78
C PRO A 164 -9.77 22.37 -0.87
N ALA A 165 -10.97 22.69 -1.38
CA ALA A 165 -12.19 22.70 -0.59
C ALA A 165 -12.64 21.28 -0.24
N ARG A 166 -12.65 20.39 -1.24
CA ARG A 166 -12.91 18.95 -1.05
C ARG A 166 -11.88 18.31 -0.13
N ARG A 167 -10.60 18.62 -0.32
CA ARG A 167 -9.50 18.13 0.53
C ARG A 167 -9.68 18.51 1.99
N ARG A 168 -9.96 19.79 2.28
CA ARG A 168 -10.19 20.27 3.66
C ARG A 168 -11.38 19.57 4.31
N LYS A 169 -12.48 19.37 3.58
CA LYS A 169 -13.71 18.77 4.11
C LYS A 169 -13.51 17.35 4.66
N VAL A 170 -12.57 16.60 4.10
CA VAL A 170 -12.32 15.19 4.47
C VAL A 170 -10.93 14.95 5.06
N GLY A 171 -10.21 16.02 5.44
CA GLY A 171 -8.94 15.92 6.17
C GLY A 171 -7.72 15.51 5.34
N VAL A 172 -7.72 15.73 4.02
CA VAL A 172 -6.50 15.47 3.20
C VAL A 172 -5.44 16.53 3.51
N PRO A 173 -4.20 16.15 3.89
CA PRO A 173 -3.13 17.10 4.18
C PRO A 173 -2.88 18.10 3.03
N SER A 174 -2.75 19.39 3.33
CA SER A 174 -2.60 20.47 2.34
C SER A 174 -1.27 20.43 1.56
N GLY A 175 -0.24 19.82 2.15
CA GLY A 175 1.08 19.63 1.52
C GLY A 175 1.08 18.62 0.37
N LEU A 176 0.10 17.72 0.30
CA LEU A 176 0.06 16.71 -0.77
C LEU A 176 -0.14 17.37 -2.15
N ARG A 177 0.59 16.85 -3.14
CA ARG A 177 0.51 17.25 -4.54
C ARG A 177 0.17 16.02 -5.38
N PHE A 178 -0.32 16.27 -6.59
CA PHE A 178 -0.54 15.20 -7.55
C PHE A 178 0.79 14.49 -7.87
N ARG A 179 0.78 13.16 -7.85
CA ARG A 179 1.88 12.29 -8.26
C ARG A 179 1.30 11.18 -9.11
N THR A 180 2.00 10.79 -10.18
CA THR A 180 1.57 9.65 -11.00
C THR A 180 1.71 8.35 -10.22
N LYS A 181 1.00 7.29 -10.62
CA LYS A 181 1.16 5.95 -10.00
C LYS A 181 2.59 5.44 -10.13
N GLY A 182 3.26 5.67 -11.27
CA GLY A 182 4.67 5.32 -11.46
C GLY A 182 5.60 6.08 -10.51
N THR A 183 5.37 7.38 -10.29
CA THR A 183 6.11 8.16 -9.29
C THR A 183 5.95 7.57 -7.89
N ILE A 184 4.71 7.25 -7.49
CA ILE A 184 4.43 6.64 -6.19
C ILE A 184 5.16 5.29 -6.06
N ALA A 185 5.10 4.44 -7.08
CA ALA A 185 5.78 3.14 -7.08
C ALA A 185 7.30 3.28 -6.89
N LEU A 186 7.94 4.22 -7.60
CA LEU A 186 9.38 4.47 -7.46
C LEU A 186 9.73 5.00 -6.06
N GLU A 187 8.90 5.89 -5.51
CA GLU A 187 9.08 6.40 -4.14
C GLU A 187 8.92 5.29 -3.08
N GLU A 188 7.98 4.36 -3.25
CA GLU A 188 7.85 3.19 -2.37
C GLU A 188 9.06 2.25 -2.47
N ILE A 189 9.58 2.03 -3.69
CA ILE A 189 10.82 1.28 -3.92
C ILE A 189 11.98 1.94 -3.17
N ASP A 190 12.17 3.24 -3.35
CA ASP A 190 13.26 3.99 -2.69
C ASP A 190 13.13 3.95 -1.16
N ARG A 191 11.90 4.01 -0.64
CA ARG A 191 11.61 3.86 0.78
C ARG A 191 12.02 2.48 1.29
N LEU A 192 11.63 1.40 0.61
CA LEU A 192 12.00 0.03 1.00
C LEU A 192 13.52 -0.19 1.02
N ARG A 193 14.23 0.36 0.03
CA ARG A 193 15.70 0.34 -0.02
C ARG A 193 16.31 1.08 1.17
N THR A 194 15.82 2.28 1.46
CA THR A 194 16.27 3.11 2.60
C THR A 194 16.02 2.40 3.94
N GLU A 195 14.95 1.63 4.04
CA GLU A 195 14.60 0.83 5.21
C GLU A 195 15.34 -0.52 5.29
N GLY A 196 16.26 -0.80 4.36
CA GLY A 196 17.11 -1.99 4.37
C GLY A 196 16.38 -3.29 4.00
N VAL A 197 15.27 -3.20 3.27
CA VAL A 197 14.59 -4.40 2.75
C VAL A 197 15.48 -5.04 1.69
N PRO A 198 15.70 -6.38 1.72
CA PRO A 198 16.50 -7.05 0.70
C PRO A 198 16.00 -6.73 -0.71
N GLU A 199 16.90 -6.29 -1.58
CA GLU A 199 16.58 -6.01 -2.97
C GLU A 199 16.35 -7.31 -3.75
N ALA A 200 15.42 -7.25 -4.70
CA ALA A 200 15.14 -8.31 -5.66
C ALA A 200 14.68 -7.67 -6.98
N PRO A 201 14.69 -8.40 -8.10
CA PRO A 201 14.19 -7.90 -9.36
C PRO A 201 12.78 -7.29 -9.22
N VAL A 202 12.59 -6.11 -9.80
CA VAL A 202 11.29 -5.43 -9.80
C VAL A 202 10.42 -6.01 -10.91
N THR A 203 9.19 -6.42 -10.59
CA THR A 203 8.24 -6.94 -11.56
C THR A 203 6.99 -6.08 -11.60
N VAL A 204 6.60 -5.60 -12.78
CA VAL A 204 5.43 -4.73 -12.95
C VAL A 204 4.68 -5.04 -14.24
N ASP A 205 3.39 -4.73 -14.29
CA ASP A 205 2.56 -4.89 -15.49
C ASP A 205 2.80 -3.79 -16.55
N ALA A 206 2.13 -3.93 -17.70
CA ALA A 206 2.20 -2.97 -18.80
C ALA A 206 1.58 -1.60 -18.46
N GLY A 207 0.75 -1.47 -17.44
CA GLY A 207 0.20 -0.19 -16.99
C GLY A 207 1.27 0.78 -16.48
N TYR A 208 2.34 0.25 -15.90
CA TYR A 208 3.56 1.01 -15.57
C TYR A 208 4.58 0.95 -16.70
N GLY A 209 4.73 -0.25 -17.26
CA GLY A 209 5.84 -0.56 -18.12
C GLY A 209 5.84 0.09 -19.49
N VAL A 210 4.73 0.66 -19.96
CA VAL A 210 4.71 1.48 -21.17
C VAL A 210 5.54 2.76 -21.05
N SER A 211 5.72 3.31 -19.83
CA SER A 211 6.52 4.52 -19.63
C SER A 211 8.02 4.21 -19.75
N ALA A 212 8.67 4.83 -20.73
CA ALA A 212 10.12 4.74 -20.89
C ALA A 212 10.85 5.36 -19.69
N GLU A 213 10.32 6.45 -19.15
CA GLU A 213 10.85 7.15 -17.97
C GLU A 213 10.81 6.26 -16.73
N PHE A 214 9.73 5.48 -16.54
CA PHE A 214 9.65 4.54 -15.42
C PHE A 214 10.70 3.43 -15.54
N ARG A 215 10.87 2.85 -16.74
CA ARG A 215 11.90 1.82 -16.99
C ARG A 215 13.30 2.40 -16.78
N GLN A 216 13.58 3.58 -17.32
CA GLN A 216 14.85 4.28 -17.14
C GLN A 216 15.12 4.56 -15.66
N ALA A 217 14.10 4.98 -14.91
CA ALA A 217 14.23 5.24 -13.48
C ALA A 217 14.58 3.99 -12.66
N LEU A 218 14.17 2.79 -13.08
CA LEU A 218 14.62 1.53 -12.47
C LEU A 218 16.09 1.24 -12.83
N THR A 219 16.47 1.44 -14.09
CA THR A 219 17.87 1.31 -14.56
C THR A 219 18.81 2.24 -13.79
N ASP A 220 18.45 3.52 -13.66
CA ASP A 220 19.26 4.53 -12.97
C ASP A 220 19.44 4.21 -11.47
N ARG A 221 18.51 3.44 -10.89
CA ARG A 221 18.58 2.95 -9.51
C ARG A 221 19.46 1.71 -9.35
N GLY A 222 19.94 1.12 -10.46
CA GLY A 222 20.67 -0.14 -10.49
C GLY A 222 19.81 -1.37 -10.25
N LEU A 223 18.49 -1.26 -10.43
CA LEU A 223 17.56 -2.37 -10.16
C LEU A 223 17.38 -3.22 -11.42
N SER A 224 17.61 -4.53 -11.30
CA SER A 224 17.14 -5.50 -12.29
C SER A 224 15.61 -5.50 -12.32
N TYR A 225 15.00 -5.63 -13.51
CA TYR A 225 13.55 -5.65 -13.61
C TYR A 225 13.03 -6.53 -14.75
N VAL A 226 11.78 -7.00 -14.59
CA VAL A 226 10.97 -7.61 -15.63
C VAL A 226 9.67 -6.81 -15.72
N VAL A 227 9.51 -6.08 -16.81
CA VAL A 227 8.43 -5.11 -16.96
C VAL A 227 7.58 -5.51 -18.17
N GLY A 228 6.27 -5.65 -17.97
CA GLY A 228 5.33 -5.83 -19.07
C GLY A 228 5.31 -4.58 -19.97
N VAL A 229 5.18 -4.74 -21.28
CA VAL A 229 4.99 -3.63 -22.22
C VAL A 229 3.79 -3.93 -23.11
N GLN A 230 3.21 -2.90 -23.73
CA GLN A 230 2.17 -3.11 -24.74
C GLN A 230 2.81 -3.59 -26.06
N SER A 231 2.08 -4.37 -26.85
CA SER A 231 2.54 -4.84 -28.17
C SER A 231 2.80 -3.71 -29.17
N SER A 232 2.23 -2.53 -28.93
CA SER A 232 2.45 -1.30 -29.71
C SER A 232 3.72 -0.54 -29.31
N THR A 233 4.46 -1.00 -28.29
CA THR A 233 5.69 -0.33 -27.84
C THR A 233 6.77 -0.46 -28.91
N THR A 234 7.26 0.66 -29.41
CA THR A 234 8.37 0.69 -30.36
C THR A 234 9.70 0.55 -29.63
N VAL A 235 10.63 -0.18 -30.25
CA VAL A 235 11.97 -0.41 -29.72
C VAL A 235 13.00 -0.21 -30.83
N TRP A 236 14.21 0.18 -30.44
CA TRP A 236 15.34 0.25 -31.36
C TRP A 236 16.05 -1.11 -31.41
N PRO A 237 16.48 -1.56 -32.60
CA PRO A 237 17.40 -2.70 -32.72
C PRO A 237 18.67 -2.48 -31.90
N PRO A 238 19.36 -3.55 -31.47
CA PRO A 238 20.65 -3.44 -30.81
C PRO A 238 21.65 -2.62 -31.66
N GLY A 239 22.22 -1.57 -31.08
CA GLY A 239 23.15 -0.67 -31.77
C GLY A 239 22.51 0.53 -32.47
N GLU A 240 21.17 0.61 -32.49
CA GLU A 240 20.43 1.77 -32.99
C GLU A 240 19.89 2.63 -31.84
N GLY A 241 19.61 3.90 -32.13
CA GLY A 241 19.09 4.85 -31.16
C GLY A 241 18.41 6.04 -31.84
N PRO A 242 17.76 6.91 -31.05
CA PRO A 242 17.13 8.11 -31.59
C PRO A 242 18.19 8.99 -32.26
N LEU A 243 17.84 9.56 -33.41
CA LEU A 243 18.69 10.57 -34.04
C LEU A 243 18.94 11.72 -33.04
N PRO A 244 20.16 12.28 -33.00
CA PRO A 244 20.44 13.43 -32.16
C PRO A 244 19.47 14.58 -32.49
N PRO A 245 19.04 15.38 -31.50
CA PRO A 245 18.13 16.49 -31.74
C PRO A 245 18.71 17.41 -32.80
N SER A 246 17.85 17.93 -33.68
CA SER A 246 18.28 18.87 -34.72
C SER A 246 18.97 20.06 -34.06
N ARG A 247 20.11 20.48 -34.63
CA ARG A 247 20.80 21.68 -34.14
C ARG A 247 19.84 22.86 -34.22
N TRP A 248 19.55 23.47 -33.07
CA TRP A 248 18.70 24.65 -32.97
C TRP A 248 19.15 25.73 -33.97
N ARG A 249 18.27 26.10 -34.90
CA ARG A 249 18.47 27.21 -35.84
C ARG A 249 17.49 28.31 -35.47
N GLY A 250 17.80 29.08 -34.42
CA GLY A 250 17.06 30.29 -34.11
C GLY A 250 17.32 31.38 -35.15
N ARG A 251 16.26 32.03 -35.62
CA ARG A 251 16.27 33.40 -36.15
C ARG A 251 15.71 34.32 -35.08
#